data_AF-A0A3D2VN21-F1
#
_entry.id   AF-A0A3D2VN21-F1
#
_cell.length_a   1.000
_cell.length_b   1.000
_cell.length_c   1.000
_cell.angle_alpha   90.00
_cell.angle_beta   90.00
_cell.angle_gamma   90.00
#
_symmetry.space_group_name_H-M   'P 1'
#
loop_
_entity.id
_entity.type
_entity.pdbx_description
1 polymer ?
#
loop_
_entity_poly.entity_id
_entity_poly.type
_entity_poly.pdbx_seq_one_letter_code
_entity_poly.pdbx_strand_id
1 'polypeptide(L)' 'MAAHCDICGKKPGFGNTISHSHRRHSRRWNPNI' A
#
# COMPACT_ATOMS: atom_id res chain seq x y z
N MET A 1 -5.62 -0.01 13.59
CA MET A 1 -6.18 -1.11 12.78
C MET A 1 -7.34 -0.54 11.99
N ALA A 2 -7.19 -0.36 10.67
CA ALA A 2 -8.24 0.19 9.78
C ALA A 2 -7.94 -0.04 8.28
N ALA A 3 -7.04 -0.96 7.93
CA ALA A 3 -6.61 -1.17 6.54
C ALA A 3 -7.12 -2.50 5.95
N HIS A 4 -7.97 -3.21 6.69
CA HIS A 4 -8.62 -4.44 6.27
C HIS A 4 -10.13 -4.21 6.24
N CYS A 5 -10.76 -4.45 5.11
CA CYS A 5 -12.21 -4.40 4.98
C CYS A 5 -12.79 -5.80 5.22
N ASP A 6 -13.68 -5.95 6.19
CA ASP A 6 -14.25 -7.25 6.58
C ASP A 6 -15.27 -7.77 5.56
N ILE A 7 -15.91 -6.87 4.80
CA ILE A 7 -16.92 -7.22 3.79
C ILE A 7 -16.27 -7.52 2.44
N CYS A 8 -15.36 -6.65 1.99
CA CYS A 8 -14.72 -6.77 0.67
C CYS A 8 -13.37 -7.50 0.70
N GLY A 9 -12.85 -7.84 1.88
CA GLY A 9 -11.53 -8.47 2.04
C GLY A 9 -10.35 -7.60 1.60
N LYS A 10 -10.55 -6.31 1.32
CA LYS A 10 -9.50 -5.39 0.83
C LYS A 10 -8.40 -5.30 1.89
N LYS A 11 -7.17 -5.56 1.48
CA LYS A 11 -5.97 -5.50 2.32
C LYS A 11 -5.01 -4.47 1.73
N PRO A 12 -4.12 -3.89 2.55
CA PRO A 12 -3.15 -2.97 2.03
C PRO A 12 -2.05 -3.71 1.26
N GLY A 13 -1.71 -3.18 0.10
CA GLY A 13 -0.63 -3.69 -0.75
C GLY A 13 0.72 -3.13 -0.33
N PHE A 14 1.80 -3.86 -0.63
CA PHE A 14 3.17 -3.46 -0.36
C PHE A 14 3.97 -3.33 -1.66
N GLY A 15 4.94 -2.42 -1.68
CA GLY A 15 5.86 -2.26 -2.80
C GLY A 15 6.80 -1.09 -2.60
N ASN A 16 7.34 -0.53 -3.68
CA ASN A 16 8.32 0.54 -3.61
C ASN A 16 7.84 1.80 -4.35
N THR A 17 8.12 2.97 -3.78
CA THR A 17 8.17 4.22 -4.54
C THR A 17 9.51 4.26 -5.26
N ILE A 18 9.47 4.46 -6.58
CA ILE A 18 10.66 4.58 -7.42
C ILE A 18 10.83 6.06 -7.74
N SER A 19 11.95 6.66 -7.33
CA SER A 19 12.27 8.05 -7.70
C SER A 19 12.76 8.16 -9.14
N HIS A 20 12.87 9.39 -9.66
CA HIS A 20 13.48 9.68 -10.97
C HIS A 20 14.88 9.07 -11.13
N SER A 21 15.67 9.05 -10.04
CA SER A 21 17.00 8.44 -10.00
C SER A 21 16.99 6.94 -9.66
N HIS A 22 15.85 6.26 -9.81
CA HIS A 22 15.64 4.85 -9.49
C HIS A 22 15.97 4.46 -8.04
N ARG A 23 15.83 5.39 -7.07
CA ARG A 23 15.92 5.03 -5.65
C ARG A 23 14.61 4.38 -5.22
N ARG A 24 14.70 3.22 -4.56
CA ARG A 24 13.56 2.43 -4.10
C ARG A 24 13.34 2.68 -2.62
N HIS A 25 12.19 3.22 -2.27
CA HIS A 25 11.74 3.36 -0.89
C HIS A 25 10.51 2.49 -0.65
N SER A 26 10.49 1.71 0.43
CA SER A 26 9.34 0.89 0.80
C SER A 26 8.10 1.78 1.00
N ARG A 27 6.97 1.35 0.45
CA ARG A 27 5.66 1.99 0.60
C ARG A 27 4.56 0.95 0.80
N ARG A 28 3.46 1.42 1.40
CA ARG A 28 2.21 0.67 1.56
C ARG A 28 1.08 1.43 0.86
N TRP A 29 0.25 0.74 0.10
CA TRP A 29 -1.00 1.28 -0.43
C TRP A 29 -2.15 0.83 0.46
N ASN A 30 -2.74 1.76 1.19
CA ASN A 30 -3.91 1.46 1.99
C ASN A 30 -5.18 1.55 1.13
N PRO A 31 -6.13 0.62 1.31
CA PRO A 31 -7.45 0.75 0.70
C PRO A 31 -8.16 1.96 1.30
N ASN A 32 -8.94 2.67 0.48
CA ASN A 32 -9.86 3.71 0.96
C ASN A 32 -11.13 3.00 1.46
N ILE A 33 -11.19 2.74 2.76
CA ILE A 33 -12.25 2.00 3.47
C ILE A 33 -12.64 2.75 4.74
#